data_AF-A0A0F9D602-F1
#
_entry.id   AF-A0A0F9D602-F1
#
_cell.length_a   1.000
_cell.length_b   1.000
_cell.length_c   1.000
_cell.angle_alpha   90.00
_cell.angle_beta   90.00
_cell.angle_gamma   90.00
#
_symmetry.space_group_name_H-M   'P 1'
#
loop_
_entity.id
_entity.type
_entity.pdbx_description
1 polymer ?
#
loop_
_entity_poly.entity_id
_entity_poly.type
_entity_poly.pdbx_seq_one_letter_code
_entity_poly.pdbx_strand_id
1 'polypeptide(L)'
;YGGWPKDKNTVFRIIGGKDLVIDGRGSTLMIHGLHQPFYLENCRNVTIRNLKIDWKQPPAMTGKVVAREGRHIDVEILDDVPVAGGEPFFALQTYDPKTWLPTASETFAGVQSTELLRPKVLRLNMTNDGRGNIHAPVGWLLAMRHILVGCEPFEVRECDGVRLEDVDLYSGPGMGITGVGTKDISLHRVRIIRKPGSKRIVSTTGDATHFINCSGTIELKDGKTSIEVKWGTIPNDGSR
;
A
#
# COMPACT_ATOMS: atom_id res chain seq x y z
N TYR A 1 -7.76 -16.44 -0.36
CA TYR A 1 -6.40 -15.96 -0.71
C TYR A 1 -5.90 -16.74 -1.92
N GLY A 2 -6.36 -16.36 -3.12
CA GLY A 2 -5.78 -16.84 -4.38
C GLY A 2 -4.74 -15.81 -4.82
N GLY A 3 -3.51 -16.24 -5.08
CA GLY A 3 -2.44 -15.37 -5.53
C GLY A 3 -2.84 -14.64 -6.82
N TRP A 4 -2.53 -13.35 -6.88
CA TRP A 4 -2.74 -12.51 -8.07
C TRP A 4 -1.97 -13.10 -9.27
N PRO A 5 -2.56 -13.16 -10.48
CA PRO A 5 -1.85 -13.59 -11.68
C PRO A 5 -0.74 -12.57 -12.02
N LYS A 6 0.50 -12.91 -11.67
CA LYS A 6 1.68 -12.04 -11.82
C LYS A 6 2.15 -11.85 -13.26
N ASP A 7 1.69 -12.72 -14.15
CA ASP A 7 2.15 -12.85 -15.53
C ASP A 7 1.51 -11.85 -16.50
N LYS A 8 0.41 -11.18 -16.13
CA LYS A 8 -0.37 -10.35 -17.10
C LYS A 8 -0.44 -8.85 -16.80
N ASN A 9 -0.05 -8.40 -15.61
CA ASN A 9 -0.30 -7.02 -15.17
C ASN A 9 0.92 -6.28 -14.62
N THR A 10 2.14 -6.70 -14.94
CA THR A 10 3.36 -6.00 -14.50
C THR A 10 3.89 -5.05 -15.56
N VAL A 11 4.22 -3.81 -15.17
CA VAL A 11 4.81 -2.78 -16.04
C VAL A 11 6.27 -3.10 -16.34
N PHE A 12 7.10 -3.25 -15.31
CA PHE A 12 8.51 -3.64 -15.42
C PHE A 12 8.70 -5.03 -14.82
N ARG A 13 8.60 -6.05 -15.68
CA ARG A 13 8.89 -7.44 -15.32
C ARG A 13 10.31 -7.79 -15.76
N ILE A 14 11.21 -7.95 -14.79
CA ILE A 14 12.64 -8.16 -15.05
C ILE A 14 13.03 -9.48 -14.42
N ILE A 15 13.48 -10.42 -15.25
CA ILE A 15 13.87 -11.76 -14.85
C ILE A 15 15.31 -12.01 -15.30
N GLY A 16 16.17 -12.44 -14.39
CA GLY A 16 17.56 -12.74 -14.72
C GLY A 16 18.43 -11.51 -15.02
N GLY A 17 17.95 -10.31 -14.70
CA GLY A 17 18.66 -9.05 -14.97
C GLY A 17 19.94 -8.94 -14.14
N LYS A 18 21.01 -8.43 -14.74
CA LYS A 18 22.31 -8.23 -14.09
C LYS A 18 22.86 -6.85 -14.40
N ASP A 19 23.42 -6.19 -13.39
CA ASP A 19 24.08 -4.89 -13.53
C ASP A 19 23.17 -3.84 -14.21
N LEU A 20 21.92 -3.76 -13.73
CA LEU A 20 20.86 -2.96 -14.33
C LEU A 20 20.57 -1.72 -13.49
N VAL A 21 20.46 -0.56 -14.15
CA VAL A 21 20.00 0.68 -13.53
C VAL A 21 18.75 1.19 -14.25
N ILE A 22 17.68 1.44 -13.50
CA ILE A 22 16.48 2.14 -13.94
C ILE A 22 16.46 3.51 -13.26
N ASP A 23 16.64 4.56 -14.04
CA ASP A 23 16.69 5.94 -13.54
C ASP A 23 15.50 6.74 -14.06
N GLY A 24 14.57 7.07 -13.19
CA GLY A 24 13.39 7.85 -13.54
C GLY A 24 13.66 9.34 -13.73
N ARG A 25 14.87 9.83 -13.38
CA ARG A 25 15.27 11.24 -13.52
C ARG A 25 14.26 12.25 -12.94
N GLY A 26 13.63 11.89 -11.82
CA GLY A 26 12.63 12.69 -11.10
C GLY A 26 11.18 12.49 -11.57
N SER A 27 10.95 11.61 -12.56
CA SER A 27 9.64 11.37 -13.16
C SER A 27 8.62 10.78 -12.19
N THR A 28 7.34 10.90 -12.55
CA THR A 28 6.23 10.23 -11.86
C THR A 28 5.67 9.14 -12.76
N LEU A 29 5.73 7.89 -12.32
CA LEU A 29 5.03 6.76 -12.90
C LEU A 29 3.58 6.76 -12.37
N MET A 30 2.63 7.13 -13.24
CA MET A 30 1.20 7.14 -12.93
C MET A 30 0.56 5.85 -13.39
N ILE A 31 0.10 5.02 -12.45
CA ILE A 31 -0.50 3.72 -12.72
C ILE A 31 -2.01 3.88 -12.97
N HIS A 32 -2.52 3.25 -14.03
CA HIS A 32 -3.94 3.23 -14.39
C HIS A 32 -4.48 1.81 -14.28
N GLY A 33 -5.38 1.56 -13.34
CA GLY A 33 -5.87 0.20 -13.07
C GLY A 33 -4.96 -0.57 -12.11
N LEU A 34 -5.12 -1.88 -12.07
CA LEU A 34 -4.44 -2.77 -11.13
C LEU A 34 -3.18 -3.39 -11.76
N HIS A 35 -2.18 -2.54 -12.03
CA HIS A 35 -0.87 -2.98 -12.53
C HIS A 35 0.19 -2.93 -11.45
N GLN A 36 1.06 -3.95 -11.44
CA GLN A 36 2.27 -3.98 -10.65
C GLN A 36 3.35 -3.15 -11.35
N PRO A 37 3.88 -2.08 -10.75
CA PRO A 37 5.00 -1.31 -11.30
C PRO A 37 6.25 -2.16 -11.52
N PHE A 38 6.80 -2.80 -10.47
CA PHE A 38 8.08 -3.51 -10.55
C PHE A 38 7.97 -4.93 -10.01
N TYR A 39 8.36 -5.89 -10.85
CA TYR A 39 8.61 -7.28 -10.48
C TYR A 39 10.04 -7.65 -10.86
N LEU A 40 10.86 -7.97 -9.86
CA LEU A 40 12.22 -8.44 -10.04
C LEU A 40 12.31 -9.90 -9.59
N GLU A 41 12.85 -10.76 -10.45
CA GLU A 41 13.05 -12.17 -10.12
C GLU A 41 14.41 -12.66 -10.61
N ASN A 42 15.14 -13.39 -9.78
CA ASN A 42 16.45 -13.97 -10.14
C ASN A 42 17.46 -12.92 -10.67
N CYS A 43 17.39 -11.69 -10.17
CA CYS A 43 18.25 -10.59 -10.62
C CYS A 43 19.46 -10.39 -9.71
N ARG A 44 20.53 -9.77 -10.24
CA ARG A 44 21.72 -9.41 -9.48
C ARG A 44 22.16 -7.97 -9.74
N ASN A 45 22.51 -7.23 -8.68
CA ASN A 45 23.00 -5.86 -8.78
C ASN A 45 22.05 -4.94 -9.58
N VAL A 46 20.82 -4.79 -9.10
CA VAL A 46 19.80 -3.93 -9.71
C VAL A 46 19.61 -2.66 -8.89
N THR A 47 19.55 -1.50 -9.55
CA THR A 47 19.23 -0.21 -8.93
C THR A 47 18.02 0.42 -9.60
N ILE A 48 17.03 0.84 -8.83
CA ILE A 48 15.90 1.64 -9.31
C ILE A 48 15.90 2.95 -8.54
N ARG A 49 15.92 4.08 -9.25
CA ARG A 49 16.11 5.37 -8.60
C ARG A 49 15.42 6.56 -9.22
N ASN A 50 15.35 7.64 -8.46
CA ASN A 50 14.90 8.96 -8.88
C ASN A 50 13.49 8.93 -9.51
N LEU A 51 12.52 8.31 -8.84
CA LEU A 51 11.17 8.21 -9.38
C LEU A 51 10.11 8.31 -8.30
N LYS A 52 8.90 8.67 -8.74
CA LYS A 52 7.70 8.68 -7.91
C LYS A 52 6.70 7.71 -8.51
N ILE A 53 5.92 7.03 -7.68
CA ILE A 53 4.85 6.12 -8.12
C ILE A 53 3.53 6.55 -7.46
N ASP A 54 2.48 6.62 -8.26
CA ASP A 54 1.12 6.93 -7.79
C ASP A 54 0.09 6.20 -8.64
N TRP A 55 -1.15 6.14 -8.15
CA TRP A 55 -2.29 5.55 -8.84
C TRP A 55 -3.29 6.63 -9.23
N LYS A 56 -3.78 6.55 -10.48
CA LYS A 56 -4.84 7.44 -10.99
C LYS A 56 -6.14 7.28 -10.22
N GLN A 57 -6.50 6.02 -9.95
CA GLN A 57 -7.55 5.65 -9.01
C GLN A 57 -6.89 4.92 -7.84
N PRO A 58 -6.77 5.57 -6.66
CA PRO A 58 -6.15 4.96 -5.51
C PRO A 58 -6.91 3.72 -5.03
N PRO A 59 -6.20 2.68 -4.54
CA PRO A 59 -6.81 1.51 -3.93
C PRO A 59 -7.48 1.79 -2.57
N ALA A 60 -7.30 2.99 -2.02
CA ALA A 60 -8.00 3.47 -0.83
C ALA A 60 -8.46 4.92 -1.02
N MET A 61 -9.65 5.22 -0.49
CA MET A 61 -10.22 6.56 -0.45
C MET A 61 -10.33 7.06 0.99
N THR A 62 -10.38 8.38 1.13
CA THR A 62 -10.61 9.09 2.38
C THR A 62 -12.05 9.59 2.41
N GLY A 63 -12.83 9.06 3.33
CA GLY A 63 -14.19 9.54 3.61
C GLY A 63 -14.21 10.36 4.89
N LYS A 64 -15.01 11.43 4.95
CA LYS A 64 -15.42 12.08 6.19
C LYS A 64 -16.83 11.61 6.53
N VAL A 65 -17.04 11.10 7.74
CA VAL A 65 -18.38 10.70 8.19
C VAL A 65 -19.24 11.95 8.34
N VAL A 66 -20.37 12.02 7.63
CA VAL A 66 -21.30 13.16 7.68
C VAL A 66 -22.61 12.83 8.35
N ALA A 67 -23.05 11.57 8.31
CA ALA A 67 -24.19 11.08 9.08
C ALA A 67 -24.04 9.60 9.39
N ARG A 68 -24.75 9.16 10.42
CA ARG A 68 -24.82 7.74 10.79
C ARG A 68 -26.18 7.46 11.42
N GLU A 69 -26.85 6.43 10.91
CA GLU A 69 -28.15 5.99 11.42
C GLU A 69 -28.28 4.48 11.26
N GLY A 70 -28.51 3.77 12.36
CA GLY A 70 -28.60 2.31 12.35
C GLY A 70 -27.38 1.66 11.69
N ARG A 71 -27.60 0.97 10.57
CA ARG A 71 -26.56 0.27 9.78
C ARG A 71 -26.06 1.08 8.57
N HIS A 72 -26.36 2.36 8.50
CA HIS A 72 -25.93 3.22 7.40
C HIS A 72 -24.93 4.25 7.91
N ILE A 73 -23.84 4.44 7.16
CA ILE A 73 -22.85 5.49 7.39
C ILE A 73 -22.76 6.30 6.10
N ASP A 74 -23.08 7.58 6.16
CA ASP A 74 -22.93 8.48 5.02
C ASP A 74 -21.56 9.16 5.10
N VAL A 75 -20.81 9.12 4.00
CA VAL A 75 -19.43 9.60 3.92
C VAL A 75 -19.25 10.58 2.77
N GLU A 76 -18.63 11.72 3.06
CA GLU A 76 -18.14 12.67 2.04
C GLU A 76 -16.74 12.23 1.58
N ILE A 77 -16.59 11.91 0.31
CA ILE A 77 -15.32 11.53 -0.32
C ILE A 77 -14.45 12.77 -0.48
N LEU A 78 -13.31 12.78 0.19
CA LEU A 78 -12.39 13.91 0.19
C LEU A 78 -11.41 13.88 -0.98
N ASP A 79 -11.15 12.69 -1.52
CA ASP A 79 -10.28 12.50 -2.67
C ASP A 79 -10.85 13.17 -3.94
N ASP A 80 -9.94 13.57 -4.83
CA ASP A 80 -10.28 14.14 -6.14
C ASP A 80 -10.40 13.03 -7.20
N VAL A 81 -11.26 12.06 -6.88
CA VAL A 81 -11.64 10.95 -7.75
C VAL A 81 -13.16 10.90 -7.89
N PRO A 82 -13.68 10.54 -9.07
CA PRO A 82 -15.11 10.35 -9.25
C PRO A 82 -15.60 9.13 -8.46
N VAL A 83 -16.83 9.22 -7.97
CA VAL A 83 -17.58 8.12 -7.34
C VAL A 83 -18.98 8.07 -7.92
N ALA A 84 -19.54 6.87 -8.04
CA ALA A 84 -20.82 6.57 -8.69
C ALA A 84 -21.79 5.77 -7.82
N GLY A 85 -21.34 5.23 -6.67
CA GLY A 85 -22.07 4.19 -5.96
C GLY A 85 -21.76 2.80 -6.54
N GLY A 86 -21.88 1.77 -5.71
CA GLY A 86 -21.45 0.41 -6.04
C GLY A 86 -19.95 0.15 -5.84
N GLU A 87 -19.17 1.12 -5.36
CA GLU A 87 -17.77 0.91 -5.00
C GLU A 87 -17.60 -0.20 -3.95
N PRO A 88 -16.73 -1.19 -4.21
CA PRO A 88 -16.54 -2.32 -3.30
C PRO A 88 -15.50 -1.97 -2.24
N PHE A 89 -15.90 -1.38 -1.12
CA PHE A 89 -14.99 -1.17 0.01
C PHE A 89 -14.87 -2.44 0.85
N PHE A 90 -13.71 -3.08 0.78
CA PHE A 90 -13.43 -4.29 1.55
C PHE A 90 -13.13 -3.99 3.02
N ALA A 91 -12.41 -2.91 3.31
CA ALA A 91 -12.02 -2.60 4.68
C ALA A 91 -12.15 -1.12 5.00
N LEU A 92 -12.62 -0.82 6.21
CA LEU A 92 -12.72 0.54 6.74
C LEU A 92 -11.85 0.64 7.99
N GLN A 93 -11.14 1.75 8.13
CA GLN A 93 -10.37 2.07 9.33
C GLN A 93 -10.71 3.49 9.76
N THR A 94 -11.10 3.69 11.01
CA THR A 94 -11.42 5.02 11.54
C THR A 94 -10.15 5.76 11.93
N TYR A 95 -10.10 7.05 11.61
CA TYR A 95 -9.02 7.99 11.91
C TYR A 95 -9.55 9.21 12.66
N ASP A 96 -8.75 9.69 13.62
CA ASP A 96 -9.02 10.92 14.35
C ASP A 96 -8.64 12.15 13.48
N PRO A 97 -9.58 13.07 13.20
CA PRO A 97 -9.32 14.23 12.35
C PRO A 97 -8.35 15.26 12.97
N LYS A 98 -8.09 15.22 14.28
CA LYS A 98 -7.15 16.12 14.95
C LYS A 98 -5.72 15.62 14.83
N THR A 99 -5.50 14.35 15.10
CA THR A 99 -4.17 13.73 15.12
C THR A 99 -3.76 13.12 13.78
N TRP A 100 -4.74 12.84 12.91
CA TRP A 100 -4.57 12.11 11.64
C TRP A 100 -4.04 10.69 11.81
N LEU A 101 -4.24 10.10 12.99
CA LEU A 101 -3.83 8.74 13.30
C LEU A 101 -5.01 7.76 13.25
N PRO A 102 -4.77 6.49 12.90
CA PRO A 102 -5.79 5.46 12.97
C PRO A 102 -6.17 5.18 14.42
N THR A 103 -7.44 4.86 14.64
CA THR A 103 -7.95 4.31 15.89
C THR A 103 -7.76 2.79 15.93
N ALA A 104 -8.14 2.13 17.03
CA ALA A 104 -8.27 0.67 17.07
C ALA A 104 -9.54 0.15 16.36
N SER A 105 -10.37 1.01 15.75
CA SER A 105 -11.61 0.60 15.12
C SER A 105 -11.45 0.38 13.62
N GLU A 106 -11.47 -0.89 13.24
CA GLU A 106 -11.35 -1.39 11.87
C GLU A 106 -12.43 -2.42 11.59
N THR A 107 -12.84 -2.54 10.33
CA THR A 107 -13.65 -3.66 9.86
C THR A 107 -13.17 -4.17 8.51
N PHE A 108 -13.37 -5.47 8.29
CA PHE A 108 -13.15 -6.19 7.04
C PHE A 108 -14.46 -6.85 6.59
N ALA A 109 -14.78 -6.72 5.30
CA ALA A 109 -16.02 -7.17 4.69
C ALA A 109 -17.28 -6.70 5.44
N GLY A 110 -17.21 -5.53 6.09
CA GLY A 110 -18.32 -4.94 6.85
C GLY A 110 -19.26 -4.05 6.03
N VAL A 111 -18.90 -3.72 4.79
CA VAL A 111 -19.74 -2.95 3.85
C VAL A 111 -20.45 -3.93 2.92
N GLN A 112 -21.77 -3.91 2.91
CA GLN A 112 -22.62 -4.75 2.08
C GLN A 112 -22.85 -4.12 0.69
N SER A 113 -23.13 -2.82 0.64
CA SER A 113 -23.30 -2.07 -0.60
C SER A 113 -23.03 -0.59 -0.39
N THR A 114 -22.85 0.13 -1.49
CA THR A 114 -22.64 1.58 -1.50
C THR A 114 -23.59 2.25 -2.48
N GLU A 115 -24.12 3.40 -2.11
CA GLU A 115 -25.07 4.17 -2.91
C GLU A 115 -24.63 5.62 -2.99
N LEU A 116 -24.69 6.22 -4.18
CA LEU A 116 -24.44 7.65 -4.34
C LEU A 116 -25.69 8.43 -3.94
N LEU A 117 -25.59 9.21 -2.86
CA LEU A 117 -26.70 10.06 -2.41
C LEU A 117 -26.73 11.39 -3.17
N ARG A 118 -25.55 11.97 -3.40
CA ARG A 118 -25.32 13.24 -4.12
C ARG A 118 -23.83 13.35 -4.46
N PRO A 119 -23.37 14.35 -5.25
CA PRO A 119 -21.96 14.47 -5.62
C PRO A 119 -21.03 14.36 -4.40
N LYS A 120 -20.06 13.44 -4.50
CA LYS A 120 -19.08 13.07 -3.46
C LYS A 120 -19.63 12.51 -2.14
N VAL A 121 -20.93 12.21 -2.01
CA VAL A 121 -21.46 11.60 -0.77
C VAL A 121 -22.01 10.21 -1.05
N LEU A 122 -21.36 9.21 -0.47
CA LEU A 122 -21.79 7.82 -0.53
C LEU A 122 -22.47 7.42 0.78
N ARG A 123 -23.53 6.61 0.69
CA ARG A 123 -24.03 5.80 1.80
C ARG A 123 -23.33 4.46 1.78
N LEU A 124 -22.76 4.06 2.92
CA LEU A 124 -22.24 2.73 3.15
C LEU A 124 -23.31 1.93 3.92
N ASN A 125 -23.88 0.92 3.28
CA ASN A 125 -24.79 -0.01 3.93
C ASN A 125 -23.96 -1.09 4.61
N MET A 126 -23.99 -1.15 5.94
CA MET A 126 -23.15 -2.06 6.74
C MET A 126 -23.82 -3.43 6.94
N THR A 127 -23.03 -4.50 7.01
CA THR A 127 -23.55 -5.85 7.27
C THR A 127 -24.16 -5.95 8.69
N ASN A 128 -25.02 -6.94 8.91
CA ASN A 128 -25.68 -7.20 10.20
C ASN A 128 -25.08 -8.40 10.97
N ASP A 129 -23.99 -8.97 10.48
CA ASP A 129 -23.35 -10.19 11.01
C ASP A 129 -22.20 -9.90 11.97
N GLY A 130 -22.16 -8.69 12.53
CA GLY A 130 -21.10 -8.20 13.40
C GLY A 130 -19.92 -7.56 12.67
N ARG A 131 -19.65 -7.90 11.40
CA ARG A 131 -18.58 -7.25 10.63
C ARG A 131 -18.86 -5.77 10.39
N GLY A 132 -20.12 -5.37 10.22
CA GLY A 132 -20.51 -3.97 10.05
C GLY A 132 -20.27 -3.07 11.27
N ASN A 133 -19.87 -3.63 12.42
CA ASN A 133 -19.66 -2.89 13.66
C ASN A 133 -18.31 -2.14 13.64
N ILE A 134 -18.33 -0.91 13.15
CA ILE A 134 -17.21 0.03 13.25
C ILE A 134 -17.61 1.24 14.10
N HIS A 135 -16.70 1.75 14.93
CA HIS A 135 -16.84 3.03 15.60
C HIS A 135 -16.37 4.14 14.65
N ALA A 136 -17.32 4.90 14.12
CA ALA A 136 -17.08 5.93 13.11
C ALA A 136 -17.99 7.14 13.43
N PRO A 137 -17.57 8.04 14.33
CA PRO A 137 -18.37 9.20 14.73
C PRO A 137 -18.52 10.20 13.59
N VAL A 138 -19.61 10.97 13.59
CA VAL A 138 -19.79 12.10 12.66
C VAL A 138 -18.64 13.10 12.82
N GLY A 139 -18.09 13.54 11.69
CA GLY A 139 -16.94 14.44 11.61
C GLY A 139 -15.57 13.75 11.55
N TRP A 140 -15.50 12.43 11.84
CA TRP A 140 -14.25 11.67 11.78
C TRP A 140 -13.95 11.17 10.37
N LEU A 141 -12.73 10.68 10.18
CA LEU A 141 -12.25 10.20 8.89
C LEU A 141 -12.30 8.67 8.83
N LEU A 142 -12.58 8.15 7.64
CA LEU A 142 -12.48 6.75 7.29
C LEU A 142 -11.45 6.57 6.18
N ALA A 143 -10.49 5.70 6.40
CA ALA A 143 -9.71 5.11 5.31
C ALA A 143 -10.51 3.93 4.77
N MET A 144 -10.94 4.03 3.53
CA MET A 144 -11.84 3.08 2.87
C MET A 144 -11.07 2.37 1.77
N ARG A 145 -10.63 1.14 2.02
CA ARG A 145 -9.80 0.35 1.10
C ARG A 145 -10.68 -0.51 0.21
N HIS A 146 -10.53 -0.35 -1.11
CA HIS A 146 -11.13 -1.24 -2.10
C HIS A 146 -10.44 -2.60 -2.12
N ILE A 147 -9.12 -2.59 -1.91
CA ILE A 147 -8.26 -3.77 -2.04
C ILE A 147 -7.39 -3.83 -0.79
N LEU A 148 -7.37 -4.99 -0.14
CA LEU A 148 -6.47 -5.23 0.99
C LEU A 148 -5.14 -5.83 0.51
N VAL A 149 -5.22 -6.87 -0.33
CA VAL A 149 -4.08 -7.57 -0.93
C VAL A 149 -4.13 -7.34 -2.44
N GLY A 150 -3.04 -6.86 -3.03
CA GLY A 150 -3.01 -6.47 -4.44
C GLY A 150 -1.66 -6.67 -5.12
N CYS A 151 -1.51 -6.05 -6.28
CA CYS A 151 -0.26 -5.95 -7.02
C CYS A 151 0.72 -5.00 -6.32
N GLU A 152 1.51 -5.55 -5.40
CA GLU A 152 2.51 -4.83 -4.61
C GLU A 152 3.43 -3.98 -5.51
N PRO A 153 3.62 -2.67 -5.22
CA PRO A 153 4.35 -1.76 -6.10
C PRO A 153 5.75 -2.24 -6.49
N PHE A 154 6.47 -2.82 -5.53
CA PHE A 154 7.73 -3.52 -5.75
C PHE A 154 7.63 -4.93 -5.17
N GLU A 155 7.79 -5.94 -6.03
CA GLU A 155 8.03 -7.31 -5.59
C GLU A 155 9.41 -7.76 -6.07
N VAL A 156 10.26 -8.15 -5.12
CA VAL A 156 11.65 -8.55 -5.35
C VAL A 156 11.84 -9.97 -4.84
N ARG A 157 12.06 -10.91 -5.75
CA ARG A 157 12.15 -12.34 -5.45
C ARG A 157 13.49 -12.91 -5.85
N GLU A 158 14.11 -13.68 -4.97
CA GLU A 158 15.29 -14.50 -5.29
C GLU A 158 16.41 -13.67 -5.95
N CYS A 159 16.57 -12.42 -5.52
CA CYS A 159 17.58 -11.51 -6.06
C CYS A 159 18.81 -11.41 -5.14
N ASP A 160 19.90 -10.85 -5.66
CA ASP A 160 21.13 -10.56 -4.91
C ASP A 160 21.61 -9.13 -5.20
N GLY A 161 21.54 -8.24 -4.20
CA GLY A 161 21.96 -6.84 -4.35
C GLY A 161 20.92 -5.99 -5.09
N VAL A 162 19.84 -5.61 -4.40
CA VAL A 162 18.80 -4.72 -4.93
C VAL A 162 18.81 -3.39 -4.18
N ARG A 163 18.86 -2.29 -4.92
CA ARG A 163 18.91 -0.93 -4.37
C ARG A 163 17.73 -0.10 -4.88
N LEU A 164 16.99 0.52 -3.96
CA LEU A 164 16.05 1.58 -4.27
C LEU A 164 16.58 2.90 -3.70
N GLU A 165 16.72 3.92 -4.54
CA GLU A 165 17.31 5.21 -4.17
C GLU A 165 16.40 6.37 -4.60
N ASP A 166 16.04 7.27 -3.68
CA ASP A 166 15.18 8.43 -4.01
C ASP A 166 13.85 8.04 -4.68
N VAL A 167 13.13 7.14 -4.02
CA VAL A 167 11.84 6.62 -4.50
C VAL A 167 10.70 7.10 -3.61
N ASP A 168 9.72 7.76 -4.21
CA ASP A 168 8.45 8.09 -3.54
C ASP A 168 7.36 7.14 -3.98
N LEU A 169 6.69 6.52 -3.03
CA LEU A 169 5.48 5.73 -3.26
C LEU A 169 4.30 6.42 -2.57
N TYR A 170 3.42 7.02 -3.37
CA TYR A 170 2.30 7.82 -2.87
C TYR A 170 1.03 7.03 -2.62
N SER A 171 0.85 5.95 -3.37
CA SER A 171 -0.24 5.02 -3.18
C SER A 171 0.17 3.64 -3.69
N GLY A 172 -0.53 2.58 -3.30
CA GLY A 172 -0.26 1.24 -3.83
C GLY A 172 -1.17 0.19 -3.20
N PRO A 173 -1.65 -0.80 -3.97
CA PRO A 173 -2.47 -1.87 -3.42
C PRO A 173 -1.57 -2.92 -2.75
N GLY A 174 -1.96 -3.38 -1.58
CA GLY A 174 -1.16 -4.28 -0.76
C GLY A 174 0.05 -3.59 -0.13
N MET A 175 1.14 -4.34 -0.03
CA MET A 175 2.40 -3.90 0.59
C MET A 175 3.21 -3.08 -0.40
N GLY A 176 3.99 -2.10 0.07
CA GLY A 176 4.75 -1.19 -0.78
C GLY A 176 5.97 -1.82 -1.45
N ILE A 177 6.86 -2.39 -0.64
CA ILE A 177 8.07 -3.09 -1.10
C ILE A 177 8.15 -4.44 -0.43
N THR A 178 8.17 -5.50 -1.22
CA THR A 178 8.28 -6.87 -0.73
C THR A 178 9.57 -7.51 -1.21
N GLY A 179 10.36 -8.05 -0.28
CA GLY A 179 11.51 -8.91 -0.57
C GLY A 179 11.20 -10.35 -0.18
N VAL A 180 11.41 -11.30 -1.09
CA VAL A 180 11.23 -12.74 -0.83
C VAL A 180 12.47 -13.49 -1.25
N GLY A 181 13.10 -14.25 -0.36
CA GLY A 181 14.28 -15.07 -0.69
C GLY A 181 15.46 -14.26 -1.25
N THR A 182 15.50 -12.95 -0.97
CA THR A 182 16.44 -12.01 -1.58
C THR A 182 17.56 -11.69 -0.61
N LYS A 183 18.79 -11.64 -1.12
CA LYS A 183 20.00 -11.27 -0.39
C LYS A 183 20.38 -9.82 -0.69
N ASP A 184 20.76 -9.08 0.35
CA ASP A 184 21.28 -7.71 0.25
C ASP A 184 20.30 -6.72 -0.42
N ILE A 185 19.45 -6.08 0.38
CA ILE A 185 18.48 -5.06 -0.04
C ILE A 185 18.81 -3.73 0.65
N SER A 186 18.96 -2.66 -0.12
CA SER A 186 19.13 -1.30 0.42
C SER A 186 18.06 -0.36 -0.11
N LEU A 187 17.42 0.35 0.81
CA LEU A 187 16.39 1.35 0.57
C LEU A 187 16.92 2.69 1.09
N HIS A 188 17.44 3.53 0.20
CA HIS A 188 18.01 4.83 0.54
C HIS A 188 17.08 5.97 0.11
N ARG A 189 16.68 6.83 1.05
CA ARG A 189 15.72 7.93 0.79
C ARG A 189 14.42 7.46 0.13
N VAL A 190 13.96 6.27 0.50
CA VAL A 190 12.67 5.73 0.06
C VAL A 190 11.57 6.24 0.98
N ARG A 191 10.47 6.75 0.40
CA ARG A 191 9.37 7.39 1.13
C ARG A 191 8.03 6.80 0.69
N ILE A 192 7.42 6.03 1.58
CA ILE A 192 6.05 5.51 1.39
C ILE A 192 5.11 6.42 2.17
N ILE A 193 4.57 7.43 1.50
CA ILE A 193 3.94 8.57 2.16
C ILE A 193 2.67 8.99 1.44
N ARG A 194 1.77 9.66 2.16
CA ARG A 194 0.61 10.31 1.54
C ARG A 194 1.09 11.33 0.50
N LYS A 195 0.41 11.39 -0.65
CA LYS A 195 0.73 12.37 -1.70
C LYS A 195 0.69 13.80 -1.13
N PRO A 196 1.77 14.57 -1.19
CA PRO A 196 1.78 15.96 -0.71
C PRO A 196 0.67 16.79 -1.37
N GLY A 197 0.00 17.63 -0.58
CA GLY A 197 -1.11 18.47 -1.04
C GLY A 197 -2.44 17.74 -1.28
N SER A 198 -2.49 16.41 -1.13
CA SER A 198 -3.75 15.65 -1.24
C SER A 198 -4.46 15.53 0.11
N LYS A 199 -5.76 15.22 0.07
CA LYS A 199 -6.56 14.86 1.26
C LYS A 199 -6.46 13.38 1.63
N ARG A 200 -5.62 12.60 0.94
CA ARG A 200 -5.42 11.17 1.22
C ARG A 200 -4.89 10.98 2.63
N ILE A 201 -5.42 10.01 3.37
CA ILE A 201 -4.91 9.63 4.70
C ILE A 201 -4.12 8.32 4.72
N VAL A 202 -4.10 7.59 3.60
CA VAL A 202 -3.35 6.34 3.43
C VAL A 202 -2.43 6.43 2.22
N SER A 203 -1.25 5.82 2.30
CA SER A 203 -0.36 5.56 1.17
C SER A 203 -0.68 4.17 0.58
N THR A 204 -0.09 3.12 1.13
CA THR A 204 -0.32 1.71 0.75
C THR A 204 -1.45 1.09 1.57
N THR A 205 -2.18 0.13 1.00
CA THR A 205 -3.30 -0.51 1.73
C THR A 205 -2.86 -1.61 2.69
N GLY A 206 -1.59 -2.03 2.61
CA GLY A 206 -0.89 -2.88 3.58
C GLY A 206 0.46 -2.27 3.95
N ASP A 207 1.39 -3.13 4.35
CA ASP A 207 2.69 -2.77 4.91
C ASP A 207 3.49 -1.82 4.01
N ALA A 208 4.29 -0.94 4.62
CA ALA A 208 5.24 -0.13 3.87
C ALA A 208 6.31 -1.03 3.21
N THR A 209 6.93 -1.89 4.01
CA THR A 209 7.96 -2.84 3.57
C THR A 209 7.76 -4.19 4.23
N HIS A 210 7.98 -5.29 3.51
CA HIS A 210 7.78 -6.64 4.01
C HIS A 210 8.88 -7.57 3.48
N PHE A 211 9.53 -8.35 4.36
CA PHE A 211 10.69 -9.19 3.98
C PHE A 211 10.52 -10.62 4.49
N ILE A 212 10.64 -11.60 3.60
CA ILE A 212 10.36 -13.02 3.86
C ILE A 212 11.58 -13.84 3.41
N ASN A 213 12.17 -14.60 4.32
CA ASN A 213 13.33 -15.47 4.05
C ASN A 213 14.50 -14.74 3.35
N CYS A 214 14.69 -13.46 3.64
CA CYS A 214 15.82 -12.69 3.13
C CYS A 214 17.10 -12.98 3.93
N SER A 215 18.26 -12.71 3.32
CA SER A 215 19.58 -12.91 3.93
C SER A 215 20.52 -11.75 3.65
N GLY A 216 21.74 -11.77 4.21
CA GLY A 216 22.71 -10.68 4.02
C GLY A 216 22.35 -9.44 4.84
N THR A 217 22.20 -8.29 4.18
CA THR A 217 21.83 -7.02 4.84
C THR A 217 20.50 -6.49 4.32
N ILE A 218 19.62 -6.03 5.21
CA ILE A 218 18.44 -5.23 4.85
C ILE A 218 18.61 -3.85 5.48
N GLU A 219 18.78 -2.85 4.64
CA GLU A 219 19.13 -1.50 5.06
C GLU A 219 18.05 -0.51 4.62
N LEU A 220 17.43 0.21 5.57
CA LEU A 220 16.53 1.33 5.29
C LEU A 220 17.15 2.60 5.89
N LYS A 221 17.66 3.48 5.03
CA LYS A 221 18.39 4.69 5.43
C LYS A 221 17.76 5.95 4.85
N ASP A 222 17.76 7.01 5.66
CA ASP A 222 17.36 8.38 5.26
C ASP A 222 15.96 8.49 4.64
N GLY A 223 15.07 7.53 4.91
CA GLY A 223 13.67 7.54 4.51
C GLY A 223 12.75 8.20 5.54
N LYS A 224 11.45 8.31 5.24
CA LYS A 224 10.44 8.71 6.27
C LYS A 224 10.19 7.62 7.31
N THR A 225 10.65 6.41 7.03
CA THR A 225 10.80 5.30 7.97
C THR A 225 12.26 4.83 7.84
N SER A 226 13.02 4.84 8.95
CA SER A 226 14.44 4.45 8.97
C SER A 226 14.65 3.28 9.93
N ILE A 227 15.13 2.14 9.43
CA ILE A 227 15.37 0.90 10.19
C ILE A 227 16.56 0.17 9.54
N GLU A 228 17.58 -0.22 10.30
CA GLU A 228 18.67 -1.08 9.81
C GLU A 228 18.56 -2.45 10.48
N VAL A 229 18.43 -3.52 9.67
CA VAL A 229 18.41 -4.91 10.17
C VAL A 229 19.64 -5.64 9.63
N LYS A 230 20.56 -5.96 10.53
CA LYS A 230 21.71 -6.82 10.24
C LYS A 230 21.45 -8.20 10.84
N TRP A 231 21.54 -9.23 10.02
CA TRP A 231 21.54 -10.60 10.54
C TRP A 231 22.87 -10.88 11.24
N GLY A 232 22.81 -11.25 12.52
CA GLY A 232 23.93 -11.89 13.20
C GLY A 232 23.92 -13.40 12.92
N THR A 233 25.10 -14.02 12.90
CA THR A 233 25.19 -15.49 13.04
C THR A 233 24.77 -15.87 14.45
N ILE A 234 23.72 -16.69 14.59
CA ILE A 234 23.48 -17.41 15.85
C ILE A 234 24.65 -18.39 15.99
N PRO A 235 25.45 -18.34 17.06
CA PRO A 235 26.47 -19.35 17.31
C PRO A 235 25.77 -20.72 17.34
N ASN A 236 26.21 -21.63 16.47
CA ASN A 236 25.77 -23.01 16.52
C ASN A 236 26.48 -23.65 17.73
N ASP A 237 25.81 -23.67 18.89
CA ASP A 237 26.37 -24.25 20.13
C ASP A 237 26.38 -25.79 20.13
N GLY A 238 25.97 -26.41 19.03
CA GLY A 238 26.05 -27.85 18.83
C GLY A 238 25.05 -28.65 19.66
N SER A 239 24.10 -28.01 20.33
CA SER A 239 23.03 -28.72 21.04
C SER A 239 21.84 -28.98 20.10
N ARG A 240 21.70 -30.24 19.67
CA ARG A 240 20.47 -30.79 19.07
C ARG A 240 19.58 -31.35 20.17
#